data_AF-A0A662CR69-F1
#
_entry.id   AF-A0A662CR69-F1
#
_cell.length_a   1.000
_cell.length_b   1.000
_cell.length_c   1.000
_cell.angle_alpha   90.00
_cell.angle_beta   90.00
_cell.angle_gamma   90.00
#
_symmetry.space_group_name_H-M   'P 1'
#
loop_
_entity.id
_entity.type
_entity.pdbx_description
1 polymer ?
#
loop_
_entity_poly.entity_id
_entity_poly.type
_entity_poly.pdbx_seq_one_letter_code
_entity_poly.pdbx_strand_id
1 'polypeptide(L)'
;FDFLEALPKSVFKNSPFTFSTPSEVAKKLQVVSAVNVPNPISWADEERDLTAWLGNEMQNEAFNKLYSLGEKVHESGDEGIKQDYAYLQVSDHFYYMSTKFFSDGEVHSYFNPYDTPYEAFINYMNVLSDFEIRVNAAAHSNVDDDVARLSKIIKEKDEQLEKLENRLSARKKPATPKPTAATKKSTTAKTTASSKKRPTGKKS
;
A
#
# COMPACT_ATOMS: atom_id res chain seq x y z
N PHE A 1 -14.92 -42.80 3.84
CA PHE A 1 -15.69 -41.88 2.97
C PHE A 1 -17.16 -42.30 2.86
N ASP A 2 -17.45 -43.60 2.96
CA ASP A 2 -18.78 -44.21 2.84
C ASP A 2 -19.85 -43.58 3.74
N PHE A 3 -19.47 -43.11 4.93
CA PHE A 3 -20.39 -42.40 5.84
C PHE A 3 -20.98 -41.13 5.20
N LEU A 4 -20.12 -40.24 4.66
CA LEU A 4 -20.58 -38.99 4.05
C LEU A 4 -21.36 -39.23 2.76
N GLU A 5 -21.06 -40.31 2.03
CA GLU A 5 -21.82 -40.72 0.84
C GLU A 5 -23.21 -41.27 1.21
N ALA A 6 -23.32 -42.03 2.29
CA ALA A 6 -24.58 -42.61 2.76
C ALA A 6 -25.50 -41.60 3.47
N LEU A 7 -24.93 -40.52 4.00
CA LEU A 7 -25.64 -39.54 4.82
C LEU A 7 -26.83 -38.88 4.08
N PRO A 8 -26.69 -38.32 2.85
CA PRO A 8 -27.82 -37.70 2.16
C PRO A 8 -28.99 -38.66 1.92
N LYS A 9 -28.69 -39.90 1.51
CA LYS A 9 -29.71 -40.95 1.28
C LYS A 9 -30.51 -41.23 2.56
N SER A 10 -29.81 -41.29 3.70
CA SER A 10 -30.44 -41.53 5.00
C SER A 10 -31.30 -40.35 5.47
N VAL A 11 -30.86 -39.12 5.22
CA VAL A 11 -31.62 -37.90 5.56
C VAL A 11 -32.91 -37.82 4.74
N PHE A 12 -32.86 -38.04 3.42
CA PHE A 12 -34.05 -37.98 2.55
C PHE A 12 -35.06 -39.10 2.86
N LYS A 13 -34.58 -40.27 3.28
CA LYS A 13 -35.46 -41.40 3.62
C LYS A 13 -36.23 -41.17 4.92
N ASN A 14 -35.59 -40.54 5.91
CA ASN A 14 -36.10 -40.49 7.28
C ASN A 14 -36.59 -39.10 7.71
N SER A 15 -36.51 -38.08 6.85
CA SER A 15 -36.90 -36.71 7.18
C SER A 15 -37.33 -35.92 5.94
N PRO A 16 -38.08 -34.80 6.11
CA PRO A 16 -38.38 -33.87 5.03
C PRO A 16 -37.22 -32.91 4.72
N PHE A 17 -36.04 -33.08 5.34
CA PHE A 17 -34.92 -32.17 5.15
C PHE A 17 -34.30 -32.29 3.75
N THR A 18 -33.78 -31.16 3.28
CA THR A 18 -33.10 -31.05 1.99
C THR A 18 -31.70 -30.49 2.20
N PHE A 19 -30.82 -30.71 1.23
CA PHE A 19 -29.52 -30.06 1.17
C PHE A 19 -29.60 -28.88 0.20
N SER A 20 -28.92 -27.80 0.52
CA SER A 20 -28.79 -26.64 -0.36
C SER A 20 -27.40 -26.06 -0.19
N THR A 21 -26.84 -25.58 -1.28
CA THR A 21 -25.58 -24.83 -1.26
C THR A 21 -25.80 -23.45 -0.63
N PRO A 22 -24.75 -22.83 -0.06
CA PRO A 22 -24.86 -21.48 0.49
C PRO A 22 -25.46 -20.47 -0.52
N SER A 23 -25.11 -20.57 -1.80
CA SER A 23 -25.64 -19.70 -2.85
C SER A 23 -27.13 -19.92 -3.14
N GLU A 24 -27.63 -21.15 -3.03
CA GLU A 24 -29.06 -21.42 -3.18
C GLU A 24 -29.86 -20.90 -1.99
N VAL A 25 -29.34 -21.08 -0.78
CA VAL A 25 -29.95 -20.56 0.45
C VAL A 25 -30.06 -19.04 0.39
N ALA A 26 -28.98 -18.35 -0.01
CA ALA A 26 -28.96 -16.90 -0.15
C ALA A 26 -29.96 -16.35 -1.20
N LYS A 27 -30.29 -17.13 -2.24
CA LYS A 27 -31.29 -16.74 -3.27
C LYS A 27 -32.73 -17.00 -2.84
N LYS A 28 -32.96 -18.06 -2.05
CA LYS A 28 -34.31 -18.54 -1.69
C LYS A 28 -34.86 -17.88 -0.43
N LEU A 29 -33.99 -17.59 0.54
CA LEU A 29 -34.43 -17.08 1.84
C LEU A 29 -34.45 -15.55 1.85
N GLN A 30 -35.43 -14.98 2.55
CA GLN A 30 -35.46 -13.55 2.82
C GLN A 30 -34.53 -13.21 4.00
N VAL A 31 -33.80 -12.09 3.87
CA VAL A 31 -32.98 -11.56 4.94
C VAL A 31 -33.88 -11.12 6.10
N VAL A 32 -33.65 -11.67 7.28
CA VAL A 32 -34.48 -11.38 8.48
C VAL A 32 -33.93 -10.19 9.27
N SER A 33 -32.62 -10.14 9.48
CA SER A 33 -31.96 -9.07 10.23
C SER A 33 -30.48 -9.01 9.86
N ALA A 34 -29.85 -7.86 10.11
CA ALA A 34 -28.41 -7.72 10.08
C ALA A 34 -27.80 -8.27 11.38
N VAL A 35 -26.68 -8.97 11.25
CA VAL A 35 -25.84 -9.37 12.39
C VAL A 35 -24.72 -8.34 12.50
N ASN A 36 -24.54 -7.76 13.69
CA ASN A 36 -23.41 -6.88 13.98
C ASN A 36 -22.32 -7.65 14.71
N VAL A 37 -21.10 -7.67 14.14
CA VAL A 37 -19.93 -8.35 14.71
C VAL A 37 -18.83 -7.30 14.86
N PRO A 38 -18.75 -6.60 16.01
CA PRO A 38 -17.88 -5.43 16.17
C PRO A 38 -16.40 -5.78 16.34
N ASN A 39 -16.10 -7.00 16.77
CA ASN A 39 -14.74 -7.48 17.00
C ASN A 39 -14.47 -8.70 16.11
N PRO A 40 -13.22 -8.90 15.65
CA PRO A 40 -12.85 -10.13 14.98
C PRO A 40 -13.07 -11.35 15.90
N ILE A 41 -13.62 -12.41 15.33
CA ILE A 41 -13.89 -13.68 16.02
C ILE A 41 -13.33 -14.83 15.20
N SER A 42 -13.12 -15.97 15.85
CA SER A 42 -12.70 -17.20 15.18
C SER A 42 -13.52 -18.40 15.65
N TRP A 43 -13.48 -19.48 14.88
CA TRP A 43 -13.98 -20.78 15.35
C TRP A 43 -13.01 -21.39 16.36
N ALA A 44 -11.72 -21.04 16.34
CA ALA A 44 -10.72 -21.67 17.20
C ALA A 44 -10.95 -21.40 18.68
N ASP A 45 -10.56 -22.39 19.50
CA ASP A 45 -10.45 -22.33 20.97
C ASP A 45 -11.71 -21.91 21.72
N GLU A 46 -11.66 -21.91 23.04
CA GLU A 46 -12.83 -21.56 23.85
C GLU A 46 -13.16 -20.07 23.73
N GLU A 47 -12.14 -19.22 23.60
CA GLU A 47 -12.27 -17.77 23.63
C GLU A 47 -12.85 -17.17 22.33
N ARG A 48 -12.88 -17.95 21.23
CA ARG A 48 -13.47 -17.57 19.93
C ARG A 48 -12.96 -16.23 19.39
N ASP A 49 -11.71 -15.89 19.67
CA ASP A 49 -11.06 -14.64 19.27
C ASP A 49 -9.79 -14.90 18.43
N LEU A 50 -8.93 -13.88 18.29
CA LEU A 50 -7.70 -13.97 17.49
C LEU A 50 -6.50 -14.52 18.25
N THR A 51 -6.63 -14.85 19.53
CA THR A 51 -5.48 -15.18 20.39
C THR A 51 -4.80 -16.50 20.01
N ALA A 52 -5.44 -17.34 19.20
CA ALA A 52 -4.79 -18.51 18.59
C ALA A 52 -3.65 -18.12 17.60
N TRP A 53 -3.72 -16.93 16.99
CA TRP A 53 -2.74 -16.44 16.00
C TRP A 53 -2.01 -15.17 16.43
N LEU A 54 -2.57 -14.38 17.35
CA LEU A 54 -2.03 -13.10 17.82
C LEU A 54 -2.05 -12.98 19.36
N GLY A 55 -1.88 -14.11 20.06
CA GLY A 55 -1.99 -14.19 21.52
C GLY A 55 -0.70 -13.93 22.29
N ASN A 56 0.47 -13.97 21.65
CA ASN A 56 1.77 -13.74 22.31
C ASN A 56 2.70 -12.79 21.53
N GLU A 57 3.81 -12.39 22.14
CA GLU A 57 4.75 -11.43 21.55
C GLU A 57 5.40 -11.93 20.25
N MET A 58 5.79 -13.21 20.18
CA MET A 58 6.39 -13.81 18.98
C MET A 58 5.45 -13.74 17.78
N GLN A 59 4.19 -14.11 17.99
CA GLN A 59 3.13 -14.03 16.98
C GLN A 59 2.91 -12.59 16.49
N ASN A 60 2.81 -11.65 17.42
CA ASN A 60 2.61 -10.24 17.09
C ASN A 60 3.82 -9.65 16.36
N GLU A 61 5.04 -10.00 16.75
CA GLU A 61 6.26 -9.55 16.07
C GLU A 61 6.34 -10.08 14.64
N ALA A 62 6.16 -11.40 14.45
CA ALA A 62 6.16 -12.05 13.16
C ALA A 62 5.10 -11.47 12.21
N PHE A 63 3.89 -11.23 12.73
CA PHE A 63 2.78 -10.62 12.00
C PHE A 63 3.13 -9.20 11.57
N ASN A 64 3.50 -8.33 12.51
CA ASN A 64 3.78 -6.93 12.22
C ASN A 64 4.96 -6.78 11.26
N LYS A 65 6.02 -7.58 11.42
CA LYS A 65 7.16 -7.57 10.50
C LYS A 65 6.75 -7.96 9.09
N LEU A 66 5.96 -9.03 8.91
CA LEU A 66 5.46 -9.42 7.59
C LEU A 66 4.66 -8.28 6.94
N TYR A 67 3.65 -7.76 7.62
CA TYR A 67 2.76 -6.76 7.04
C TYR A 67 3.44 -5.40 6.81
N SER A 68 4.53 -5.10 7.53
CA SER A 68 5.35 -3.91 7.26
C SER A 68 6.01 -3.93 5.87
N LEU A 69 6.18 -5.10 5.26
CA LEU A 69 6.76 -5.25 3.93
C LEU A 69 5.73 -5.12 2.80
N GLY A 70 4.43 -5.08 3.12
CA GLY A 70 3.35 -5.16 2.13
C GLY A 70 3.38 -4.08 1.06
N GLU A 71 3.70 -2.83 1.42
CA GLU A 71 3.83 -1.72 0.48
C GLU A 71 4.99 -1.96 -0.50
N LYS A 72 6.17 -2.32 0.02
CA LYS A 72 7.35 -2.63 -0.81
C LYS A 72 7.14 -3.84 -1.71
N VAL A 73 6.43 -4.86 -1.23
CA VAL A 73 6.04 -6.02 -2.04
C VAL A 73 5.15 -5.58 -3.21
N HIS A 74 4.19 -4.70 -2.95
CA HIS A 74 3.33 -4.16 -4.01
C HIS A 74 4.13 -3.34 -5.03
N GLU A 75 5.02 -2.47 -4.57
CA GLU A 75 5.89 -1.63 -5.39
C GLU A 75 6.95 -2.40 -6.19
N SER A 76 7.38 -3.57 -5.70
CA SER A 76 8.39 -4.39 -6.37
C SER A 76 7.99 -4.81 -7.79
N GLY A 77 6.67 -4.95 -8.05
CA GLY A 77 6.17 -5.42 -9.34
C GLY A 77 6.53 -6.88 -9.68
N ASP A 78 7.25 -7.59 -8.81
CA ASP A 78 7.74 -8.95 -9.02
C ASP A 78 6.69 -9.98 -8.59
N GLU A 79 6.21 -10.78 -9.53
CA GLU A 79 5.18 -11.80 -9.28
C GLU A 79 5.67 -12.93 -8.37
N GLY A 80 6.97 -13.26 -8.41
CA GLY A 80 7.57 -14.24 -7.50
C GLY A 80 7.60 -13.74 -6.07
N ILE A 81 7.97 -12.48 -5.84
CA ILE A 81 7.93 -11.86 -4.52
C ILE A 81 6.50 -11.78 -3.98
N LYS A 82 5.51 -11.45 -4.81
CA LYS A 82 4.09 -11.45 -4.41
C LYS A 82 3.61 -12.84 -4.03
N GLN A 83 4.03 -13.87 -4.78
CA GLN A 83 3.67 -15.25 -4.48
C GLN A 83 4.27 -15.72 -3.15
N ASP A 84 5.56 -15.42 -2.92
CA ASP A 84 6.24 -15.73 -1.65
C ASP A 84 5.58 -14.98 -0.47
N TYR A 85 5.20 -13.72 -0.66
CA TYR A 85 4.46 -12.95 0.34
C TYR A 85 3.12 -13.61 0.70
N ALA A 86 2.38 -14.10 -0.30
CA ALA A 86 1.12 -14.80 -0.07
C ALA A 86 1.31 -16.11 0.71
N TYR A 87 2.41 -16.83 0.47
CA TYR A 87 2.74 -18.03 1.26
C TYR A 87 3.09 -17.70 2.70
N LEU A 88 3.87 -16.64 2.94
CA LEU A 88 4.21 -16.20 4.30
C LEU A 88 3.00 -15.70 5.10
N GLN A 89 1.90 -15.34 4.43
CA GLN A 89 0.63 -14.93 5.06
C GLN A 89 -0.25 -16.12 5.52
N VAL A 90 0.14 -17.37 5.25
CA VAL A 90 -0.63 -18.54 5.70
C VAL A 90 -0.73 -18.56 7.22
N SER A 91 -1.97 -18.69 7.73
CA SER A 91 -2.28 -18.56 9.15
C SER A 91 -1.56 -19.61 10.03
N ASP A 92 -1.28 -20.78 9.49
CA ASP A 92 -0.60 -21.88 10.18
C ASP A 92 0.76 -21.45 10.73
N HIS A 93 1.49 -20.56 10.04
CA HIS A 93 2.76 -20.02 10.54
C HIS A 93 2.60 -19.38 11.92
N PHE A 94 1.61 -18.51 12.09
CA PHE A 94 1.34 -17.86 13.37
C PHE A 94 0.74 -18.84 14.39
N TYR A 95 -0.07 -19.80 13.92
CA TYR A 95 -0.64 -20.83 14.79
C TYR A 95 0.44 -21.70 15.42
N TYR A 96 1.50 -22.07 14.67
CA TYR A 96 2.62 -22.87 15.17
C TYR A 96 3.46 -22.14 16.22
N MET A 97 3.39 -20.81 16.28
CA MET A 97 4.04 -19.98 17.32
C MET A 97 3.16 -19.79 18.56
N SER A 98 1.95 -20.36 18.60
CA SER A 98 1.04 -20.23 19.74
C SER A 98 1.58 -20.99 20.96
N THR A 99 1.51 -20.33 22.12
CA THR A 99 1.91 -20.91 23.41
C THR A 99 0.74 -21.45 24.21
N LYS A 100 -0.51 -21.27 23.74
CA LYS A 100 -1.73 -21.65 24.45
C LYS A 100 -1.84 -23.15 24.73
N PHE A 101 -1.47 -23.99 23.77
CA PHE A 101 -1.64 -25.45 23.88
C PHE A 101 -0.43 -26.15 24.49
N PHE A 102 0.62 -25.40 24.83
CA PHE A 102 1.75 -25.98 25.57
C PHE A 102 1.36 -26.31 27.03
N SER A 103 0.22 -25.81 27.52
CA SER A 103 -0.33 -26.15 28.83
C SER A 103 -1.36 -27.30 28.84
N ASP A 104 -2.02 -27.59 27.71
CA ASP A 104 -3.04 -28.65 27.60
C ASP A 104 -2.61 -29.68 26.54
N GLY A 105 -1.92 -30.72 27.02
CA GLY A 105 -1.23 -31.71 26.20
C GLY A 105 -2.10 -32.58 25.30
N GLU A 106 -1.42 -33.19 24.33
CA GLU A 106 -1.78 -34.34 23.47
C GLU A 106 -2.53 -34.11 22.14
N VAL A 107 -3.27 -33.03 21.90
CA VAL A 107 -4.02 -32.92 20.62
C VAL A 107 -3.30 -32.06 19.56
N HIS A 108 -2.40 -31.17 19.96
CA HIS A 108 -1.80 -30.17 19.05
C HIS A 108 -0.40 -30.54 18.50
N SER A 109 0.24 -31.60 19.02
CA SER A 109 1.48 -32.15 18.45
C SER A 109 1.28 -32.89 17.13
N TYR A 110 0.03 -33.14 16.72
CA TYR A 110 -0.27 -33.87 15.47
C TYR A 110 -0.10 -33.02 14.20
N PHE A 111 -0.09 -31.68 14.32
CA PHE A 111 -0.12 -30.78 13.15
C PHE A 111 0.95 -29.69 13.14
N ASN A 112 1.81 -29.60 14.17
CA ASN A 112 2.93 -28.66 14.18
C ASN A 112 4.21 -29.40 13.74
N PRO A 113 4.89 -28.98 12.65
CA PRO A 113 6.14 -29.60 12.23
C PRO A 113 7.34 -29.26 13.12
N TYR A 114 7.18 -28.33 14.07
CA TYR A 114 8.24 -27.87 14.98
C TYR A 114 8.05 -28.44 16.39
N ASP A 115 9.17 -28.68 17.09
CA ASP A 115 9.15 -29.23 18.46
C ASP A 115 8.67 -28.21 19.48
N THR A 116 8.88 -26.92 19.20
CA THR A 116 8.47 -25.82 20.08
C THR A 116 7.94 -24.61 19.31
N PRO A 117 7.05 -23.80 19.92
CA PRO A 117 6.62 -22.52 19.33
C PRO A 117 7.79 -21.56 19.04
N TYR A 118 8.86 -21.66 19.83
CA TYR A 118 10.06 -20.85 19.67
C TYR A 118 10.87 -21.25 18.43
N GLU A 119 10.97 -22.55 18.14
CA GLU A 119 11.60 -23.05 16.91
C GLU A 119 10.82 -22.60 15.67
N ALA A 120 9.48 -22.71 15.71
CA ALA A 120 8.62 -22.20 14.65
C ALA A 120 8.85 -20.70 14.39
N PHE A 121 8.93 -19.90 15.46
CA PHE A 121 9.23 -18.48 15.37
C PHE A 121 10.61 -18.20 14.78
N ILE A 122 11.68 -18.84 15.27
CA ILE A 122 13.04 -18.64 14.72
C ILE A 122 13.08 -19.00 13.24
N ASN A 123 12.50 -20.13 12.85
CA ASN A 123 12.50 -20.58 11.47
C ASN A 123 11.79 -19.56 10.57
N TYR A 124 10.60 -19.12 10.97
CA TYR A 124 9.83 -18.12 10.25
C TYR A 124 10.58 -16.78 10.15
N MET A 125 11.19 -16.30 11.24
CA MET A 125 11.91 -15.03 11.25
C MET A 125 13.18 -15.06 10.39
N ASN A 126 13.85 -16.21 10.29
CA ASN A 126 14.98 -16.39 9.38
C ASN A 126 14.51 -16.30 7.91
N VAL A 127 13.43 -17.00 7.56
CA VAL A 127 12.84 -16.94 6.21
C VAL A 127 12.36 -15.52 5.89
N LEU A 128 11.69 -14.87 6.84
CA LEU A 128 11.18 -13.51 6.67
C LEU A 128 12.31 -12.48 6.51
N SER A 129 13.45 -12.68 7.16
CA SER A 129 14.62 -11.81 7.01
C SER A 129 15.27 -11.95 5.63
N ASP A 130 15.38 -13.17 5.09
CA ASP A 130 15.82 -13.39 3.70
C ASP A 130 14.84 -12.76 2.71
N PHE A 131 13.54 -12.97 2.93
CA PHE A 131 12.48 -12.38 2.13
C PHE A 131 12.55 -10.84 2.13
N GLU A 132 12.78 -10.22 3.29
CA GLU A 132 12.95 -8.76 3.39
C GLU A 132 14.13 -8.25 2.54
N ILE A 133 15.25 -8.96 2.51
CA ILE A 133 16.41 -8.60 1.65
C ILE A 133 16.00 -8.64 0.18
N ARG A 134 15.28 -9.70 -0.24
CA ARG A 134 14.79 -9.85 -1.62
C ARG A 134 13.80 -8.75 -2.01
N VAL A 135 12.87 -8.43 -1.12
CA VAL A 135 11.90 -7.33 -1.32
C VAL A 135 12.61 -6.00 -1.49
N ASN A 136 13.56 -5.67 -0.60
CA ASN A 136 14.30 -4.42 -0.69
C ASN A 136 15.13 -4.34 -1.98
N ALA A 137 15.78 -5.44 -2.39
CA ALA A 137 16.55 -5.47 -3.64
C ALA A 137 15.67 -5.18 -4.87
N ALA A 138 14.47 -5.78 -4.93
CA ALA A 138 13.53 -5.55 -6.02
C ALA A 138 12.88 -4.15 -5.99
N ALA A 139 12.66 -3.60 -4.81
CA ALA A 139 12.14 -2.23 -4.68
C ALA A 139 13.19 -1.18 -5.07
N HIS A 140 14.46 -1.37 -4.70
CA HIS A 140 15.54 -0.44 -5.03
C HIS A 140 15.83 -0.36 -6.53
N SER A 141 15.72 -1.48 -7.28
CA SER A 141 15.83 -1.41 -8.75
C SER A 141 14.78 -0.49 -9.37
N ASN A 142 13.55 -0.50 -8.86
CA ASN A 142 12.49 0.36 -9.37
C ASN A 142 12.73 1.84 -9.03
N VAL A 143 13.25 2.15 -7.83
CA VAL A 143 13.56 3.53 -7.43
C VAL A 143 14.70 4.11 -8.27
N ASP A 144 15.77 3.36 -8.50
CA ASP A 144 16.89 3.83 -9.34
C ASP A 144 16.45 4.06 -10.79
N ASP A 145 15.61 3.18 -11.33
CA ASP A 145 15.01 3.32 -12.66
C ASP A 145 14.08 4.54 -12.76
N ASP A 146 13.27 4.79 -11.73
CA ASP A 146 12.39 5.95 -11.64
C ASP A 146 13.17 7.26 -11.51
N VAL A 147 14.24 7.29 -10.71
CA VAL A 147 15.12 8.45 -10.58
C VAL A 147 15.82 8.75 -11.91
N ALA A 148 16.31 7.73 -12.61
CA ALA A 148 16.93 7.90 -13.91
C ALA A 148 15.93 8.43 -14.95
N ARG A 149 14.70 7.89 -14.95
CA ARG A 149 13.62 8.35 -15.83
C ARG A 149 13.21 9.79 -15.54
N LEU A 150 12.99 10.14 -14.27
CA LEU A 150 12.61 11.49 -13.85
C LEU A 150 13.72 12.51 -14.16
N SER A 151 14.98 12.14 -13.94
CA SER A 151 16.13 12.99 -14.28
C SER A 151 16.20 13.30 -15.78
N LYS A 152 15.91 12.31 -16.63
CA LYS A 152 15.80 12.51 -18.08
C LYS A 152 14.67 13.47 -18.44
N ILE A 153 13.50 13.30 -17.83
CA ILE A 153 12.34 14.18 -18.06
C ILE A 153 12.67 15.63 -17.64
N ILE A 154 13.32 15.83 -16.48
CA ILE A 154 13.72 17.16 -16.01
C ILE A 154 14.65 17.82 -17.05
N LYS A 155 15.66 17.11 -17.53
CA LYS A 155 16.59 17.64 -18.55
C LYS A 155 15.87 18.06 -19.84
N GLU A 156 14.95 17.22 -20.35
CA GLU A 156 14.17 17.57 -21.54
C GLU A 156 13.29 18.81 -21.31
N LYS A 157 12.75 18.98 -20.10
CA LYS A 157 11.94 20.14 -19.73
C LYS A 157 12.77 21.41 -19.59
N ASP A 158 13.97 21.31 -19.04
CA ASP A 158 14.91 22.44 -18.94
C ASP A 158 15.32 22.93 -20.34
N GLU A 159 15.60 22.02 -21.28
CA GLU A 159 15.89 22.39 -22.67
C GLU A 159 14.69 23.05 -23.37
N GLN A 160 13.46 22.63 -23.05
CA GLN A 160 12.24 23.27 -23.56
C GLN A 160 12.05 24.67 -22.97
N LEU A 161 12.30 24.84 -21.67
CA LEU A 161 12.26 26.13 -20.98
C LEU A 161 13.26 27.10 -21.60
N GLU A 162 14.51 26.69 -21.80
CA GLU A 162 15.53 27.54 -22.41
C GLU A 162 15.15 27.98 -23.83
N LYS A 163 14.58 27.07 -24.64
CA LYS A 163 14.06 27.41 -25.98
C LYS A 163 12.90 28.40 -25.91
N LEU A 164 12.00 28.25 -24.95
CA LEU A 164 10.87 29.17 -24.76
C LEU A 164 11.33 30.55 -24.27
N GLU A 165 12.29 30.60 -23.34
CA GLU A 165 12.90 31.84 -22.84
C GLU A 165 13.62 32.59 -23.96
N ASN A 166 14.38 31.89 -24.80
CA ASN A 166 15.05 32.46 -25.98
C ASN A 166 14.05 33.01 -27.01
N ARG A 167 12.90 32.34 -27.20
CA ARG A 167 11.83 32.85 -28.07
C ARG A 167 11.14 34.09 -27.47
N LEU A 168 10.92 34.11 -26.16
CA LEU A 168 10.33 35.24 -25.46
C LEU A 168 11.26 36.45 -25.45
N SER A 169 12.57 36.25 -25.26
CA SER A 169 13.57 37.32 -25.31
C SER A 169 13.73 37.87 -26.73
N ALA A 170 13.69 37.01 -27.76
CA ALA A 170 13.69 37.42 -29.16
C ALA A 170 12.46 38.25 -29.54
N ARG A 171 11.28 37.93 -28.98
CA ARG A 171 10.03 38.67 -29.23
C ARG A 171 9.95 40.01 -28.47
N LYS A 172 10.79 40.23 -27.46
CA LYS A 172 10.87 41.47 -26.65
C LYS A 172 11.89 42.50 -27.17
N LYS A 173 12.65 42.24 -28.25
CA LYS A 173 13.51 43.28 -28.86
C LYS A 173 12.64 44.35 -29.55
N PRO A 174 12.72 45.63 -29.17
CA PRO A 174 11.91 46.67 -29.78
C PRO A 174 12.43 46.99 -31.18
N ALA A 175 11.51 47.09 -32.15
CA ALA A 175 11.80 47.72 -33.43
C ALA A 175 12.06 49.22 -33.19
N THR A 176 13.33 49.62 -33.15
CA THR A 176 13.73 51.02 -33.19
C THR A 176 13.79 51.49 -34.65
N PRO A 177 12.99 52.50 -35.06
CA PRO A 177 13.16 53.13 -36.36
C PRO A 177 14.39 54.06 -36.33
N LYS A 178 15.23 53.95 -37.35
CA LYS A 178 16.39 54.84 -37.61
C LYS A 178 15.92 56.30 -37.86
N PRO A 179 16.68 57.33 -37.44
CA PRO A 179 16.32 58.72 -37.67
C PRO A 179 16.76 59.20 -39.06
N THR A 180 15.82 59.75 -39.84
CA THR A 180 16.11 60.61 -41.00
C THR A 180 15.74 62.05 -40.67
N ALA A 181 16.69 62.95 -40.90
CA ALA A 181 16.59 64.38 -40.66
C ALA A 181 15.60 65.07 -41.62
N ALA A 182 14.77 66.00 -41.10
CA ALA A 182 14.36 67.24 -41.78
C ALA A 182 13.52 68.18 -40.88
N THR A 183 14.05 69.39 -40.65
CA THR A 183 13.39 70.72 -40.57
C THR A 183 12.45 71.16 -39.43
N LYS A 184 12.97 72.13 -38.64
CA LYS A 184 12.40 73.37 -38.05
C LYS A 184 10.87 73.50 -37.83
N LYS A 185 10.48 73.83 -36.58
CA LYS A 185 10.04 75.20 -36.15
C LYS A 185 9.85 75.31 -34.63
N SER A 186 9.92 76.56 -34.17
CA SER A 186 9.83 77.16 -32.82
C SER A 186 8.69 76.63 -31.92
N THR A 187 8.61 76.84 -30.60
CA THR A 187 8.75 78.11 -29.85
C THR A 187 8.66 77.83 -28.33
N THR A 188 9.50 78.52 -27.53
CA THR A 188 9.27 79.09 -26.18
C THR A 188 8.77 78.28 -24.97
N ALA A 189 9.61 78.36 -23.90
CA ALA A 189 9.30 78.65 -22.49
C ALA A 189 8.57 77.55 -21.68
N LYS A 190 8.79 77.30 -20.38
CA LYS A 190 9.47 77.97 -19.25
C LYS A 190 9.43 76.94 -18.07
N THR A 191 10.40 76.98 -17.15
CA THR A 191 10.30 76.75 -15.66
C THR A 191 9.38 75.62 -15.12
N THR A 192 9.72 74.75 -14.16
CA THR A 192 10.40 74.85 -12.84
C THR A 192 10.27 73.44 -12.20
N ALA A 193 11.31 72.82 -11.68
CA ALA A 193 11.67 72.72 -10.25
C ALA A 193 10.70 71.99 -9.28
N SER A 194 11.31 71.08 -8.49
CA SER A 194 10.94 70.62 -7.12
C SER A 194 9.91 69.48 -7.01
N SER A 195 10.33 68.28 -6.58
CA SER A 195 10.34 67.74 -5.18
C SER A 195 8.91 67.52 -4.62
N LYS A 196 8.53 66.45 -3.93
CA LYS A 196 9.17 65.70 -2.83
C LYS A 196 8.24 64.53 -2.44
N LYS A 197 8.85 63.44 -1.93
CA LYS A 197 8.43 62.57 -0.79
C LYS A 197 7.02 61.93 -0.74
N ARG A 198 7.02 60.58 -0.66
CA ARG A 198 6.58 59.65 0.44
C ARG A 198 5.47 60.16 1.39
N PRO A 199 4.58 59.30 1.98
CA PRO A 199 5.01 58.03 2.62
C PRO A 199 3.99 56.86 2.71
N THR A 200 4.56 55.68 3.02
CA THR A 200 4.13 54.57 3.91
C THR A 200 2.66 54.31 4.32
N GLY A 201 2.31 53.02 4.30
CA GLY A 201 1.35 52.32 5.19
C GLY A 201 1.06 50.94 4.59
N LYS A 202 1.59 49.79 5.05
CA LYS A 202 1.48 49.03 6.33
C LYS A 202 0.10 48.36 6.54
N LYS A 203 0.14 47.04 6.71
CA LYS A 203 -0.88 46.07 7.22
C LYS A 203 -1.99 45.69 6.23
N SER A 204 -2.44 44.44 6.16
CA SER A 204 -2.32 43.28 7.07
C SER A 204 -1.82 42.04 6.34
#